data_AF-A0A7C3MUP7-F1
#
_entry.id   AF-A0A7C3MUP7-F1
#
_cell.length_a   1.000
_cell.length_b   1.000
_cell.length_c   1.000
_cell.angle_alpha   90.00
_cell.angle_beta   90.00
_cell.angle_gamma   90.00
#
_symmetry.space_group_name_H-M   'P 1'
#
loop_
_entity.id
_entity.type
_entity.pdbx_description
1 polymer ?
#
loop_
_entity_poly.entity_id
_entity_poly.type
_entity_poly.pdbx_seq_one_letter_code
_entity_poly.pdbx_strand_id
1 'polypeptide(L)'
;MRSVEARRGGAFTLIELLVVIAIIAILAAILFPVFARAREKARMASCTNNMKQLGIALSQYLGDWDDTYPLNRFPNAFPWYNWKRALRGYLKTTSVYQCPSNEHSWEPAPVTNAPGDESNASAPWKGNPAEQLPNSYAYNGSSFHEAWGDGAPGTGFEPRTLASIKDPANIILLLESKSGYPDLGAWTVDTGGNLVFVHSGGLANWVMADTHAKTMKLAQTFVPVQMWWTELPYGNRDPVKYGQASVKALAKEYR
;
A
#
# COMPACT_ATOMS: atom_id res chain seq x y z
N MET A 1 39.75 -49.55 -46.32
CA MET A 1 39.13 -49.95 -45.04
C MET A 1 39.81 -49.18 -43.93
N ARG A 2 39.11 -48.24 -43.27
CA ARG A 2 39.60 -47.57 -42.05
C ARG A 2 38.84 -48.17 -40.87
N SER A 3 39.59 -48.75 -39.92
CA SER A 3 39.08 -49.32 -38.68
C SER A 3 38.55 -48.21 -37.78
N VAL A 4 37.28 -48.30 -37.40
CA VAL A 4 36.68 -47.43 -36.37
C VAL A 4 37.08 -48.01 -35.01
N GLU A 5 38.05 -47.38 -34.35
CA GLU A 5 38.37 -47.69 -32.94
C GLU A 5 37.21 -47.21 -32.06
N ALA A 6 36.48 -48.16 -31.47
CA ALA A 6 35.44 -47.86 -30.50
C ALA A 6 36.08 -47.26 -29.24
N ARG A 7 35.94 -45.95 -29.06
CA ARG A 7 36.28 -45.26 -27.82
C ARG A 7 35.44 -45.85 -26.69
N ARG A 8 36.09 -46.58 -25.78
CA ARG A 8 35.50 -46.97 -24.48
C ARG A 8 35.19 -45.69 -23.70
N GLY A 9 33.99 -45.14 -23.87
CA GLY A 9 33.46 -44.14 -22.96
C GLY A 9 33.35 -44.75 -21.57
N GLY A 10 33.97 -44.11 -20.57
CA GLY A 10 33.87 -44.57 -19.18
C GLY A 10 32.40 -44.68 -18.77
N ALA A 11 31.98 -45.86 -18.33
CA ALA A 11 30.66 -46.06 -17.77
C ALA A 11 30.59 -45.33 -16.42
N PHE A 12 29.67 -44.37 -16.30
CA PHE A 12 29.44 -43.60 -15.08
C PHE A 12 28.95 -44.54 -13.98
N THR A 13 29.57 -44.50 -12.80
CA THR A 13 29.16 -45.36 -11.70
C THR A 13 27.95 -44.77 -10.97
N LEU A 14 27.10 -45.64 -10.42
CA LEU A 14 25.92 -45.23 -9.67
C LEU A 14 26.30 -44.36 -8.44
N ILE A 15 27.47 -44.61 -7.85
CA ILE A 15 27.99 -43.85 -6.70
C ILE A 15 28.34 -42.41 -7.11
N GLU A 16 28.99 -42.20 -8.26
CA GLU A 16 29.31 -40.86 -8.75
C GLU A 16 28.05 -40.02 -8.97
N LEU A 17 26.99 -40.63 -9.51
CA LEU A 17 25.72 -39.94 -9.70
C LEU A 17 25.06 -39.59 -8.35
N LEU A 18 25.07 -40.52 -7.39
CA LEU A 18 24.50 -40.31 -6.06
C LEU A 18 25.20 -39.20 -5.27
N VAL A 19 26.53 -39.11 -5.35
CA VAL A 19 27.29 -38.04 -4.68
C VAL A 19 26.96 -36.68 -5.28
N VAL A 20 26.83 -36.59 -6.61
CA VAL A 20 26.50 -35.32 -7.27
C VAL A 20 25.11 -34.82 -6.86
N ILE A 21 24.10 -35.69 -6.88
CA ILE A 21 22.76 -35.28 -6.44
C ILE A 21 22.73 -34.92 -4.96
N ALA A 22 23.52 -35.61 -4.11
CA ALA A 22 23.62 -35.29 -2.69
C ALA A 22 24.23 -33.89 -2.47
N ILE A 23 25.29 -33.54 -3.21
CA ILE A 23 25.89 -32.21 -3.15
C ILE A 23 24.90 -31.15 -3.64
N ILE A 24 24.21 -31.38 -4.77
CA ILE A 24 23.19 -30.44 -5.28
C ILE A 24 22.07 -30.25 -4.26
N ALA A 25 21.60 -31.33 -3.62
CA ALA A 25 20.56 -31.26 -2.60
C ALA A 25 20.99 -30.42 -1.38
N ILE A 26 22.23 -30.59 -0.90
CA ILE A 26 22.77 -29.80 0.22
C ILE A 26 22.87 -28.32 -0.17
N LEU A 27 23.42 -28.01 -1.35
CA LEU A 27 23.57 -26.63 -1.82
C LEU A 27 22.19 -25.96 -1.98
N ALA A 28 21.24 -26.67 -2.59
CA ALA A 28 19.89 -26.17 -2.79
C ALA A 28 19.18 -25.93 -1.45
N ALA A 29 19.34 -26.83 -0.47
CA ALA A 29 18.74 -26.69 0.87
C ALA A 29 19.18 -25.41 1.60
N ILE A 30 20.42 -24.96 1.39
CA ILE A 30 20.93 -23.70 1.97
C ILE A 30 20.52 -22.50 1.11
N LEU A 31 20.54 -22.64 -0.22
CA LEU A 31 20.28 -21.54 -1.14
C LEU A 31 18.81 -21.11 -1.16
N PHE A 32 17.87 -22.05 -1.10
CA PHE A 32 16.43 -21.75 -1.15
C PHE A 32 15.95 -20.80 -0.04
N PRO A 33 16.23 -21.02 1.27
CA PRO A 33 15.77 -20.11 2.32
C PRO A 33 16.41 -18.72 2.21
N VAL A 34 17.68 -18.65 1.78
CA VAL A 34 18.38 -17.38 1.56
C VAL A 34 17.78 -16.62 0.39
N PHE A 35 17.54 -17.31 -0.73
CA PHE A 35 16.95 -16.73 -1.92
C PHE A 35 15.52 -16.20 -1.67
N ALA A 36 14.71 -16.94 -0.91
CA ALA A 36 13.37 -16.50 -0.53
C ALA A 36 13.40 -15.18 0.27
N ARG A 37 14.30 -15.06 1.26
CA ARG A 37 14.49 -13.82 2.03
C ARG A 37 14.99 -12.65 1.17
N ALA A 38 15.93 -12.92 0.26
CA ALA A 38 16.45 -11.91 -0.65
C ALA A 38 15.38 -11.40 -1.62
N ARG A 39 14.56 -12.30 -2.16
CA ARG A 39 13.42 -11.96 -3.03
C ARG A 39 12.41 -11.09 -2.29
N GLU A 40 12.07 -11.40 -1.05
CA GLU A 40 11.14 -10.59 -0.27
C GLU A 40 11.69 -9.18 0.00
N LYS A 41 12.98 -9.05 0.37
CA LYS A 41 13.62 -7.74 0.52
C LYS A 41 13.56 -6.91 -0.77
N ALA A 42 13.74 -7.54 -1.93
CA ALA A 42 13.64 -6.85 -3.22
C ALA A 42 12.20 -6.37 -3.51
N ARG A 43 11.19 -7.16 -3.15
CA ARG A 43 9.78 -6.75 -3.28
C ARG A 43 9.45 -5.61 -2.33
N MET A 44 9.89 -5.67 -1.07
CA MET A 44 9.75 -4.58 -0.11
C MET A 44 10.36 -3.27 -0.64
N ALA A 45 11.59 -3.33 -1.18
CA ALA A 45 12.26 -2.17 -1.77
C ALA A 45 11.45 -1.58 -2.94
N SER A 46 10.81 -2.44 -3.74
CA SER A 46 9.93 -2.02 -4.83
C SER A 46 8.66 -1.32 -4.30
N CYS A 47 8.03 -1.83 -3.24
CA CYS A 47 6.87 -1.19 -2.63
C CYS A 47 7.22 0.17 -2.00
N THR A 48 8.38 0.29 -1.35
CA THR A 48 8.89 1.59 -0.87
C THR A 48 9.13 2.56 -2.03
N ASN A 49 9.71 2.08 -3.14
CA ASN A 49 9.93 2.90 -4.32
C ASN A 49 8.63 3.37 -4.99
N ASN A 50 7.60 2.54 -4.98
CA ASN A 50 6.26 2.92 -5.44
C ASN A 50 5.67 4.03 -4.57
N MET A 51 5.73 3.92 -3.25
CA MET A 51 5.27 4.97 -2.34
C MET A 51 6.04 6.29 -2.51
N LYS A 52 7.35 6.22 -2.75
CA LYS A 52 8.14 7.41 -3.12
C LYS A 52 7.69 8.05 -4.43
N GLN A 53 7.39 7.24 -5.46
CA GLN A 53 6.86 7.75 -6.72
C GLN A 53 5.48 8.38 -6.55
N LEU A 54 4.60 7.80 -5.72
CA LEU A 54 3.31 8.39 -5.38
C LEU A 54 3.47 9.72 -4.63
N GLY A 55 4.42 9.79 -3.68
CA GLY A 55 4.77 11.04 -3.00
C GLY A 55 5.24 12.12 -3.98
N ILE A 56 6.14 11.79 -4.91
CA ILE A 56 6.57 12.73 -5.95
C ILE A 56 5.40 13.17 -6.83
N ALA A 57 4.54 12.24 -7.26
CA ALA A 57 3.34 12.57 -8.04
C ALA A 57 2.38 13.48 -7.28
N LEU A 58 2.22 13.26 -5.96
CA LEU A 58 1.44 14.15 -5.09
C LEU A 58 2.07 15.53 -4.97
N SER A 59 3.40 15.62 -4.84
CA SER A 59 4.10 16.92 -4.80
C SER A 59 3.91 17.71 -6.09
N GLN A 60 3.94 17.03 -7.24
CA GLN A 60 3.65 17.66 -8.54
C GLN A 60 2.18 18.09 -8.62
N TYR A 61 1.25 17.24 -8.19
CA TYR A 61 -0.17 17.58 -8.11
C TYR A 61 -0.40 18.83 -7.25
N LEU A 62 0.19 18.91 -6.06
CA LEU A 62 0.05 20.08 -5.19
C LEU A 62 0.56 21.36 -5.88
N GLY A 63 1.68 21.28 -6.60
CA GLY A 63 2.23 22.41 -7.34
C GLY A 63 1.32 22.92 -8.47
N ASP A 64 0.54 22.04 -9.10
CA ASP A 64 -0.39 22.39 -10.19
C ASP A 64 -1.77 22.83 -9.68
N TRP A 65 -2.11 22.55 -8.42
CA TRP A 65 -3.45 22.73 -7.83
C TRP A 65 -3.43 23.62 -6.58
N ASP A 66 -2.66 24.71 -6.57
CA ASP A 66 -2.62 25.70 -5.48
C ASP A 66 -2.43 25.06 -4.08
N ASP A 67 -1.49 24.12 -3.97
CA ASP A 67 -1.21 23.36 -2.74
C ASP A 67 -2.43 22.62 -2.17
N THR A 68 -3.37 22.22 -3.03
CA THR A 68 -4.60 21.54 -2.64
C THR A 68 -4.50 20.05 -2.92
N TYR A 69 -4.78 19.21 -1.92
CA TYR A 69 -4.74 17.75 -2.07
C TYR A 69 -5.89 17.24 -2.94
N PRO A 70 -5.70 16.12 -3.66
CA PRO A 70 -6.80 15.48 -4.36
C PRO A 70 -7.85 15.01 -3.37
N LEU A 71 -9.11 15.01 -3.81
CA LEU A 71 -10.17 14.34 -3.07
C LEU A 71 -9.95 12.83 -3.10
N ASN A 72 -10.22 12.19 -1.97
CA ASN A 72 -10.33 10.73 -1.90
C ASN A 72 -11.28 10.20 -3.00
N ARG A 73 -12.48 10.78 -3.09
CA ARG A 73 -13.49 10.51 -4.13
C ARG A 73 -14.03 11.84 -4.63
N PHE A 74 -14.07 12.04 -5.94
CA PHE A 74 -14.53 13.27 -6.56
C PHE A 74 -16.06 13.28 -6.71
N PRO A 75 -16.77 14.33 -6.21
CA PRO A 75 -18.21 14.49 -6.45
C PRO A 75 -18.54 14.60 -7.92
N ASN A 76 -19.73 14.13 -8.31
CA ASN A 76 -20.37 14.44 -9.60
C ASN A 76 -19.60 14.03 -10.86
N ALA A 77 -18.49 13.30 -10.73
CA ALA A 77 -17.97 12.50 -11.81
C ALA A 77 -18.74 11.19 -11.81
N PHE A 78 -19.47 10.90 -12.87
CA PHE A 78 -19.99 9.57 -13.14
C PHE A 78 -19.22 9.06 -14.38
N PRO A 79 -18.28 8.10 -14.26
CA PRO A 79 -17.87 7.37 -13.05
C PRO A 79 -17.23 8.21 -11.95
N TRP A 80 -17.53 7.84 -10.70
CA TRP A 80 -16.82 8.36 -9.54
C TRP A 80 -15.33 8.10 -9.74
N TYR A 81 -14.51 9.15 -9.72
CA TYR A 81 -13.06 9.03 -9.76
C TYR A 81 -12.50 9.20 -8.35
N ASN A 82 -11.30 8.68 -8.11
CA ASN A 82 -10.60 8.82 -6.85
C ASN A 82 -9.23 9.51 -7.04
N TRP A 83 -8.52 9.70 -5.94
CA TRP A 83 -7.17 10.25 -5.91
C TRP A 83 -6.18 9.56 -6.88
N LYS A 84 -6.31 8.25 -7.15
CA LYS A 84 -5.42 7.53 -8.09
C LYS A 84 -5.58 8.03 -9.52
N ARG A 85 -6.79 8.41 -9.93
CA ARG A 85 -7.02 9.01 -11.26
C ARG A 85 -6.49 10.42 -11.32
N ALA A 86 -6.62 11.19 -10.25
CA ALA A 86 -6.05 12.53 -10.15
C ALA A 86 -4.52 12.51 -10.33
N LEU A 87 -3.85 11.48 -9.84
CA LEU A 87 -2.39 11.32 -9.97
C LEU A 87 -1.94 10.70 -11.30
N ARG A 88 -2.84 10.18 -12.14
CA ARG A 88 -2.47 9.42 -13.35
C ARG A 88 -1.62 10.25 -14.33
N GLY A 89 -1.84 11.55 -14.44
CA GLY A 89 -1.06 12.44 -15.31
C GLY A 89 0.39 12.66 -14.86
N TYR A 90 0.66 12.44 -13.58
CA TYR A 90 1.98 12.65 -12.95
C TYR A 90 2.79 11.35 -12.85
N LEU A 91 2.19 10.21 -13.22
CA LEU A 91 2.81 8.89 -13.16
C LEU A 91 3.12 8.38 -14.57
N LYS A 92 4.30 7.78 -14.74
CA LYS A 92 4.68 7.13 -16.01
C LYS A 92 3.94 5.82 -16.27
N THR A 93 3.45 5.16 -15.22
CA THR A 93 2.78 3.86 -15.29
C THR A 93 1.84 3.67 -14.10
N THR A 94 0.70 3.00 -14.33
CA THR A 94 -0.26 2.63 -13.28
C THR A 94 0.21 1.44 -12.44
N SER A 95 1.26 0.72 -12.87
CA SER A 95 1.86 -0.35 -12.06
C SER A 95 2.45 0.15 -10.75
N VAL A 96 2.69 1.46 -10.61
CA VAL A 96 3.10 2.09 -9.34
C VAL A 96 2.08 1.84 -8.24
N TYR A 97 0.79 1.67 -8.55
CA TYR A 97 -0.24 1.36 -7.55
C TYR A 97 -0.16 -0.07 -7.00
N GLN A 98 0.66 -0.95 -7.59
CA GLN A 98 0.80 -2.33 -7.16
C GLN A 98 2.08 -2.55 -6.35
N CYS A 99 1.94 -2.88 -5.08
CA CYS A 99 3.02 -3.43 -4.27
C CYS A 99 3.21 -4.92 -4.58
N PRO A 100 4.38 -5.37 -5.08
CA PRO A 100 4.62 -6.78 -5.39
C PRO A 100 4.63 -7.74 -4.19
N SER A 101 4.70 -7.23 -2.95
CA SER A 101 4.51 -8.06 -1.74
C SER A 101 3.04 -8.16 -1.32
N ASN A 102 2.16 -7.30 -1.84
CA ASN A 102 0.77 -7.24 -1.39
C ASN A 102 -0.12 -8.16 -2.23
N GLU A 103 -0.50 -9.29 -1.65
CA GLU A 103 -1.40 -10.28 -2.28
C GLU A 103 -2.85 -9.80 -2.40
N HIS A 104 -3.23 -8.77 -1.63
CA HIS A 104 -4.59 -8.20 -1.61
C HIS A 104 -4.78 -7.06 -2.62
N SER A 105 -3.80 -6.82 -3.49
CA SER A 105 -3.80 -5.70 -4.46
C SER A 105 -4.98 -5.72 -5.44
N TRP A 106 -5.71 -6.82 -5.51
CA TRP A 106 -6.88 -6.98 -6.37
C TRP A 106 -8.09 -7.49 -5.59
N GLU A 107 -8.08 -7.42 -4.26
CA GLU A 107 -9.26 -7.79 -3.48
C GLU A 107 -10.42 -6.84 -3.77
N PRO A 108 -11.64 -7.39 -3.90
CA PRO A 108 -12.81 -6.58 -4.14
C PRO A 108 -13.20 -5.82 -2.88
N ALA A 109 -13.72 -4.61 -3.06
CA ALA A 109 -14.33 -3.91 -1.96
C ALA A 109 -15.68 -4.56 -1.56
N PRO A 110 -16.01 -4.67 -0.26
CA PRO A 110 -17.21 -5.35 0.24
C PRO A 110 -18.54 -4.83 -0.33
N VAL A 111 -18.58 -3.57 -0.76
CA VAL A 111 -19.80 -2.90 -1.22
C VAL A 111 -20.11 -3.18 -2.69
N THR A 112 -19.13 -3.62 -3.49
CA THR A 112 -19.30 -3.82 -4.94
C THR A 112 -18.93 -5.17 -5.49
N ASN A 113 -18.20 -5.99 -4.72
CA ASN A 113 -17.68 -7.29 -5.18
C ASN A 113 -16.85 -7.20 -6.49
N ALA A 114 -16.23 -6.05 -6.79
CA ALA A 114 -15.38 -5.84 -7.96
C ALA A 114 -13.89 -5.67 -7.55
N PRO A 115 -12.95 -6.44 -8.15
CA PRO A 115 -11.51 -6.36 -7.83
C PRO A 115 -10.86 -5.09 -8.42
N GLY A 116 -9.97 -4.42 -7.67
CA GLY A 116 -9.30 -3.18 -8.10
C GLY A 116 -10.26 -1.97 -8.10
N ASP A 117 -9.76 -0.77 -7.81
CA ASP A 117 -10.63 0.37 -7.45
C ASP A 117 -10.62 1.55 -8.44
N GLU A 118 -11.85 2.03 -8.77
CA GLU A 118 -12.22 3.44 -9.06
C GLU A 118 -13.61 3.79 -8.52
N SER A 119 -13.80 3.55 -7.22
CA SER A 119 -14.93 3.89 -6.34
C SER A 119 -16.27 3.19 -6.57
N ASN A 120 -16.34 1.94 -6.09
CA ASN A 120 -17.41 1.36 -5.26
C ASN A 120 -18.93 1.58 -5.50
N ALA A 121 -19.42 2.01 -6.66
CA ALA A 121 -20.75 1.67 -7.17
C ALA A 121 -20.93 2.20 -8.60
N SER A 122 -21.22 1.29 -9.53
CA SER A 122 -21.90 1.59 -10.82
C SER A 122 -21.36 2.75 -11.64
N ALA A 123 -20.37 2.53 -12.51
CA ALA A 123 -20.05 3.40 -13.65
C ALA A 123 -19.10 2.68 -14.66
N PRO A 124 -18.91 3.15 -15.92
CA PRO A 124 -18.85 2.35 -17.15
C PRO A 124 -17.73 1.31 -17.28
N TRP A 125 -16.74 1.29 -16.38
CA TRP A 125 -15.57 0.40 -16.42
C TRP A 125 -15.74 -0.87 -15.56
N LYS A 126 -16.87 -1.04 -14.89
CA LYS A 126 -17.18 -2.28 -14.15
C LYS A 126 -17.05 -3.48 -15.10
N GLY A 127 -16.01 -4.29 -14.90
CA GLY A 127 -15.71 -5.45 -15.74
C GLY A 127 -14.79 -5.17 -16.93
N ASN A 128 -14.17 -3.99 -17.04
CA ASN A 128 -13.07 -3.72 -17.98
C ASN A 128 -11.72 -3.86 -17.26
N PRO A 129 -10.99 -4.99 -17.42
CA PRO A 129 -9.73 -5.22 -16.74
C PRO A 129 -8.62 -4.24 -17.13
N ALA A 130 -8.70 -3.61 -18.31
CA ALA A 130 -7.66 -2.71 -18.80
C ALA A 130 -7.63 -1.36 -18.08
N GLU A 131 -8.71 -0.99 -17.40
CA GLU A 131 -8.85 0.28 -16.70
C GLU A 131 -8.86 0.13 -15.17
N GLN A 132 -8.74 -1.10 -14.65
CA GLN A 132 -8.69 -1.33 -13.20
C GLN A 132 -7.33 -0.94 -12.63
N LEU A 133 -7.35 -0.27 -11.47
CA LEU A 133 -6.16 0.09 -10.73
C LEU A 133 -5.97 -0.81 -9.50
N PRO A 134 -4.73 -1.25 -9.21
CA PRO A 134 -4.44 -2.03 -8.01
C PRO A 134 -4.74 -1.27 -6.70
N ASN A 135 -5.06 -2.02 -5.65
CA ASN A 135 -5.49 -1.56 -4.32
C ASN A 135 -4.43 -1.73 -3.24
N SER A 136 -3.14 -1.67 -3.60
CA SER A 136 -2.09 -1.82 -2.59
C SER A 136 -1.97 -0.64 -1.63
N TYR A 137 -2.53 0.51 -2.01
CA TYR A 137 -2.43 1.76 -1.27
C TYR A 137 -3.80 2.41 -1.11
N ALA A 138 -4.02 2.99 0.06
CA ALA A 138 -5.21 3.73 0.40
C ALA A 138 -4.88 5.18 0.77
N TYR A 139 -5.85 6.05 0.53
CA TYR A 139 -5.84 7.44 0.99
C TYR A 139 -6.30 7.52 2.44
N ASN A 140 -5.71 8.42 3.23
CA ASN A 140 -6.24 8.70 4.57
C ASN A 140 -7.48 9.59 4.48
N GLY A 141 -8.64 8.95 4.41
CA GLY A 141 -9.94 9.62 4.34
C GLY A 141 -10.31 10.38 5.62
N SER A 142 -9.78 10.01 6.79
CA SER A 142 -10.08 10.74 8.03
C SER A 142 -9.45 12.14 8.07
N SER A 143 -8.25 12.30 7.50
CA SER A 143 -7.55 13.60 7.45
C SER A 143 -7.78 14.36 6.15
N PHE A 144 -7.93 13.64 5.04
CA PHE A 144 -7.97 14.20 3.69
C PHE A 144 -9.26 13.80 2.94
N HIS A 145 -10.36 13.65 3.71
CA HIS A 145 -11.77 13.51 3.29
C HIS A 145 -12.36 12.09 3.13
N GLU A 146 -13.49 11.85 3.80
CA GLU A 146 -14.50 10.83 3.49
C GLU A 146 -15.81 11.58 3.15
N ALA A 147 -16.34 11.35 1.96
CA ALA A 147 -17.52 12.03 1.42
C ALA A 147 -18.85 11.58 2.08
N TRP A 148 -18.99 11.66 3.41
CA TRP A 148 -20.19 11.16 4.10
C TRP A 148 -20.66 12.05 5.25
N GLY A 149 -21.18 13.23 4.90
CA GLY A 149 -22.39 13.82 5.51
C GLY A 149 -22.47 14.09 7.02
N ASP A 150 -21.37 14.12 7.78
CA ASP A 150 -21.40 14.22 9.25
C ASP A 150 -21.01 15.59 9.83
N GLY A 151 -21.02 16.66 9.03
CA GLY A 151 -21.01 18.02 9.56
C GLY A 151 -19.62 18.55 9.98
N ALA A 152 -18.53 17.88 9.66
CA ALA A 152 -17.16 18.39 9.90
C ALA A 152 -16.80 19.52 8.92
N PRO A 153 -15.93 20.50 9.28
CA PRO A 153 -15.37 21.44 8.29
C PRO A 153 -14.79 20.67 7.10
N GLY A 154 -15.27 20.97 5.88
CA GLY A 154 -15.14 20.09 4.70
C GLY A 154 -16.43 19.36 4.29
N THR A 155 -17.57 19.64 4.93
CA THR A 155 -18.89 19.28 4.41
C THR A 155 -19.15 20.00 3.10
N GLY A 156 -19.18 19.25 1.99
CA GLY A 156 -19.44 19.83 0.66
C GLY A 156 -18.45 19.43 -0.43
N PHE A 157 -17.65 18.38 -0.23
CA PHE A 157 -16.60 17.96 -1.18
C PHE A 157 -15.47 18.99 -1.36
N GLU A 158 -15.04 19.60 -0.27
CA GLU A 158 -13.95 20.57 -0.30
C GLU A 158 -12.60 19.89 -0.03
N PRO A 159 -11.63 20.00 -0.95
CA PRO A 159 -10.30 19.45 -0.74
C PRO A 159 -9.52 20.27 0.31
N ARG A 160 -8.58 19.62 1.00
CA ARG A 160 -7.70 20.31 1.97
C ARG A 160 -6.51 20.94 1.27
N THR A 161 -6.06 22.07 1.79
CA THR A 161 -4.79 22.69 1.40
C THR A 161 -3.66 22.21 2.30
N LEU A 162 -2.43 22.17 1.80
CA LEU A 162 -1.23 21.88 2.59
C LEU A 162 -1.13 22.81 3.81
N ALA A 163 -1.42 24.10 3.64
CA ALA A 163 -1.41 25.09 4.71
C ALA A 163 -2.42 24.81 5.84
N SER A 164 -3.50 24.07 5.56
CA SER A 164 -4.49 23.68 6.57
C SER A 164 -4.02 22.52 7.47
N ILE A 165 -2.95 21.83 7.11
CA ILE A 165 -2.42 20.68 7.84
C ILE A 165 -1.36 21.15 8.84
N LYS A 166 -1.68 21.02 10.13
CA LYS A 166 -0.69 21.21 11.19
C LYS A 166 0.30 20.05 11.17
N ASP A 167 1.60 20.36 11.11
CA ASP A 167 2.70 19.39 11.11
C ASP A 167 2.60 18.33 9.99
N PRO A 168 2.64 18.74 8.70
CA PRO A 168 2.37 17.85 7.57
C PRO A 168 3.37 16.69 7.46
N ALA A 169 4.57 16.84 8.04
CA ALA A 169 5.59 15.79 8.07
C ALA A 169 5.24 14.60 8.98
N ASN A 170 4.22 14.74 9.83
CA ASN A 170 3.76 13.71 10.77
C ASN A 170 2.30 13.31 10.56
N ILE A 171 1.65 13.75 9.48
CA ILE A 171 0.29 13.31 9.15
C ILE A 171 0.34 12.36 7.95
N ILE A 172 -0.23 11.17 8.10
CA ILE A 172 -0.31 10.16 7.04
C ILE A 172 -1.30 10.62 5.97
N LEU A 173 -0.86 10.65 4.72
CA LEU A 173 -1.66 10.90 3.53
C LEU A 173 -1.99 9.61 2.78
N LEU A 174 -0.98 8.78 2.51
CA LEU A 174 -1.16 7.45 1.93
C LEU A 174 -0.60 6.36 2.84
N LEU A 175 -1.22 5.19 2.77
CA LEU A 175 -0.82 4.01 3.52
C LEU A 175 -0.91 2.75 2.67
N GLU A 176 -0.16 1.72 3.05
CA GLU A 176 -0.31 0.37 2.48
C GLU A 176 -1.58 -0.30 3.01
N SER A 177 -2.40 -0.83 2.10
CA SER A 177 -3.76 -1.33 2.39
C SER A 177 -3.91 -2.77 1.92
N LYS A 178 -4.62 -3.58 2.72
CA LYS A 178 -5.18 -4.88 2.31
C LYS A 178 -6.60 -4.75 1.77
N SER A 179 -7.21 -3.58 1.94
CA SER A 179 -8.61 -3.38 1.60
C SER A 179 -8.80 -3.03 0.13
N GLY A 180 -9.92 -3.48 -0.44
CA GLY A 180 -10.39 -3.02 -1.73
C GLY A 180 -10.88 -1.56 -1.75
N TYR A 181 -10.98 -0.87 -0.61
CA TYR A 181 -11.36 0.54 -0.57
C TYR A 181 -10.23 1.47 -1.12
N PRO A 182 -10.58 2.55 -1.84
CA PRO A 182 -9.62 3.61 -2.22
C PRO A 182 -8.95 4.27 -1.02
N ASP A 183 -9.62 4.17 0.12
CA ASP A 183 -9.39 4.94 1.31
C ASP A 183 -9.57 4.09 2.55
N LEU A 184 -8.78 4.46 3.54
CA LEU A 184 -8.88 4.00 4.90
C LEU A 184 -8.84 5.25 5.79
N GLY A 185 -9.19 5.07 7.05
CA GLY A 185 -9.17 6.17 8.00
C GLY A 185 -8.62 5.74 9.35
N ALA A 186 -8.65 6.67 10.30
CA ALA A 186 -8.33 6.42 11.69
C ALA A 186 -9.18 5.28 12.29
N TRP A 187 -10.37 4.99 11.75
CA TRP A 187 -11.19 3.84 12.15
C TRP A 187 -10.52 2.49 11.86
N THR A 188 -9.56 2.41 10.92
CA THR A 188 -8.78 1.19 10.67
C THR A 188 -7.98 0.80 11.93
N VAL A 189 -7.60 1.78 12.73
CA VAL A 189 -6.90 1.60 14.01
C VAL A 189 -7.77 0.88 15.04
N ASP A 190 -9.07 1.17 15.06
CA ASP A 190 -10.01 0.53 15.97
C ASP A 190 -10.25 -0.95 15.67
N THR A 191 -9.96 -1.37 14.43
CA THR A 191 -9.94 -2.78 14.02
C THR A 191 -8.59 -3.47 14.31
N GLY A 192 -7.71 -2.83 15.08
CA GLY A 192 -6.35 -3.31 15.34
C GLY A 192 -5.41 -3.16 14.14
N GLY A 193 -5.76 -2.34 13.15
CA GLY A 193 -4.97 -2.17 11.93
C GLY A 193 -5.07 -3.31 10.94
N ASN A 194 -6.09 -4.17 11.03
CA ASN A 194 -6.19 -5.38 10.21
C ASN A 194 -6.21 -5.09 8.70
N LEU A 195 -6.69 -3.90 8.30
CA LEU A 195 -6.73 -3.46 6.91
C LEU A 195 -5.43 -2.81 6.42
N VAL A 196 -4.46 -2.55 7.30
CA VAL A 196 -3.13 -2.06 6.91
C VAL A 196 -2.30 -3.25 6.43
N PHE A 197 -1.72 -3.13 5.24
CA PHE A 197 -0.77 -4.12 4.76
C PHE A 197 0.59 -3.88 5.42
N VAL A 198 1.16 -4.95 5.99
CA VAL A 198 2.47 -4.93 6.63
C VAL A 198 3.37 -5.96 5.98
N HIS A 199 4.60 -5.56 5.68
CA HIS A 199 5.63 -6.41 5.10
C HIS A 199 6.24 -7.35 6.14
N SER A 200 7.07 -8.28 5.66
CA SER A 200 7.90 -9.11 6.53
C SER A 200 8.72 -8.23 7.50
N GLY A 201 8.66 -8.55 8.80
CA GLY A 201 9.26 -7.74 9.86
C GLY A 201 8.35 -6.66 10.47
N GLY A 202 7.08 -6.58 10.06
CA GLY A 202 6.07 -5.69 10.67
C GLY A 202 6.18 -4.22 10.27
N LEU A 203 6.86 -3.95 9.15
CA LEU A 203 7.03 -2.60 8.61
C LEU A 203 5.97 -2.32 7.54
N ALA A 204 5.47 -1.10 7.50
CA ALA A 204 4.64 -0.60 6.41
C ALA A 204 5.25 0.70 5.86
N ASN A 205 4.93 0.99 4.60
CA ASN A 205 5.27 2.23 3.95
C ASN A 205 4.10 3.22 4.06
N TRP A 206 4.45 4.48 4.24
CA TRP A 206 3.52 5.57 4.47
C TRP A 206 4.00 6.76 3.65
N VAL A 207 3.08 7.53 3.07
CA VAL A 207 3.38 8.85 2.51
C VAL A 207 2.76 9.87 3.46
N MET A 208 3.56 10.82 3.91
CA MET A 208 3.13 11.90 4.78
C MET A 208 2.44 13.01 3.96
N ALA A 209 1.79 13.96 4.63
CA ALA A 209 1.06 15.05 3.98
C ALA A 209 2.00 15.94 3.15
N ASP A 210 3.18 16.26 3.67
CA ASP A 210 4.26 16.91 2.90
C ASP A 210 4.90 16.01 1.83
N THR A 211 4.27 14.88 1.50
CA THR A 211 4.53 13.98 0.38
C THR A 211 5.77 13.08 0.49
N HIS A 212 6.54 13.16 1.56
CA HIS A 212 7.68 12.26 1.72
C HIS A 212 7.23 10.88 2.21
N ALA A 213 7.95 9.83 1.77
CA ALA A 213 7.67 8.47 2.19
C ALA A 213 8.47 8.08 3.45
N LYS A 214 7.81 7.47 4.43
CA LYS A 214 8.44 6.84 5.60
C LYS A 214 8.15 5.33 5.61
N THR A 215 9.10 4.55 6.12
CA THR A 215 8.90 3.13 6.43
C THR A 215 9.00 2.97 7.93
N MET A 216 7.93 2.51 8.57
CA MET A 216 7.84 2.40 10.03
C MET A 216 6.78 1.38 10.42
N LYS A 217 6.85 0.90 11.66
CA LYS A 217 5.82 0.02 12.21
C LYS A 217 4.52 0.79 12.39
N LEU A 218 3.39 0.11 12.21
CA LEU A 218 2.07 0.66 12.48
C LEU A 218 1.99 1.29 13.88
N ALA A 219 2.54 0.66 14.91
CA ALA A 219 2.54 1.21 16.27
C ALA A 219 3.19 2.61 16.40
N GLN A 220 4.21 2.90 15.60
CA GLN A 220 4.92 4.19 15.63
C GLN A 220 4.07 5.32 15.04
N THR A 221 2.96 5.01 14.37
CA THR A 221 2.02 6.01 13.84
C THR A 221 1.07 6.55 14.90
N PHE A 222 1.11 6.00 16.13
CA PHE A 222 0.27 6.41 17.25
C PHE A 222 1.03 7.04 18.41
N VAL A 223 2.27 6.60 18.63
CA VAL A 223 3.08 6.97 19.79
C VAL A 223 4.50 7.27 19.35
N PRO A 224 5.11 8.40 19.77
CA PRO A 224 4.53 9.43 20.65
C PRO A 224 3.62 10.43 19.93
N VAL A 225 3.64 10.46 18.59
CA VAL A 225 2.84 11.37 17.77
C VAL A 225 1.73 10.58 17.09
N GLN A 226 0.51 11.12 17.16
CA GLN A 226 -0.63 10.60 16.43
C GLN A 226 -0.58 11.10 14.98
N MET A 227 -0.46 10.18 14.02
CA MET A 227 -0.26 10.52 12.61
C MET A 227 -1.51 10.35 11.74
N TRP A 228 -2.62 9.86 12.28
CA TRP A 228 -3.82 9.51 11.50
C TRP A 228 -4.83 10.63 11.33
N TRP A 229 -4.82 11.65 12.21
CA TRP A 229 -5.76 12.77 12.15
C TRP A 229 -5.12 14.10 12.52
N THR A 230 -5.67 15.17 11.96
CA THR A 230 -5.37 16.54 12.36
C THR A 230 -6.19 16.94 13.60
N GLU A 231 -5.73 17.87 14.43
CA GLU A 231 -6.43 18.36 15.65
C GLU A 231 -7.81 19.00 15.42
N LEU A 232 -8.27 19.15 14.18
CA LEU A 232 -9.58 19.71 13.85
C LEU A 232 -10.70 18.66 14.06
N PRO A 233 -11.82 19.02 14.71
CA PRO A 233 -12.89 18.08 15.01
C PRO A 233 -13.51 17.51 13.72
N TYR A 234 -13.43 16.20 13.59
CA TYR A 234 -14.19 15.41 12.61
C TYR A 234 -15.64 15.27 13.14
N GLY A 235 -16.47 16.28 12.92
CA GLY A 235 -17.89 16.27 13.30
C GLY A 235 -18.12 15.91 14.79
N ASN A 236 -19.19 15.16 15.07
CA ASN A 236 -19.52 14.64 16.41
C ASN A 236 -18.61 13.46 16.87
N ARG A 237 -17.60 13.07 16.09
CA ARG A 237 -16.69 11.98 16.44
C ARG A 237 -15.40 12.57 17.00
N ASP A 238 -15.38 12.71 18.32
CA ASP A 238 -14.21 13.14 19.08
C ASP A 238 -13.02 12.20 18.80
N PRO A 239 -11.94 12.68 18.15
CA PRO A 239 -10.74 11.88 17.87
C PRO A 239 -10.03 11.41 19.15
N VAL A 240 -10.30 12.05 20.29
CA VAL A 240 -9.80 11.62 21.61
C VAL A 240 -10.56 10.39 22.11
N LYS A 241 -11.77 10.12 21.61
CA LYS A 241 -12.58 8.94 21.98
C LYS A 241 -12.35 7.73 21.08
N TYR A 242 -12.12 7.94 19.78
CA TYR A 242 -11.77 6.87 18.83
C TYR A 242 -10.27 6.56 18.93
N GLY A 243 -9.93 5.39 19.46
CA GLY A 243 -8.54 4.95 19.54
C GLY A 243 -7.88 5.00 20.91
N GLN A 244 -8.41 5.62 21.97
CA GLN A 244 -7.71 5.54 23.28
C GLN A 244 -7.63 4.12 23.85
N ALA A 245 -8.68 3.31 23.66
CA ALA A 245 -8.69 1.90 24.07
C ALA A 245 -7.86 1.03 23.12
N SER A 246 -7.99 1.24 21.80
CA SER A 246 -7.30 0.52 20.72
C SER A 246 -5.79 0.80 20.70
N VAL A 247 -5.38 2.06 20.88
CA VAL A 247 -3.98 2.49 21.04
C VAL A 247 -3.38 1.92 22.33
N LYS A 248 -4.13 1.85 23.44
CA LYS A 248 -3.67 1.18 24.67
C LYS A 248 -3.54 -0.35 24.50
N ALA A 249 -4.45 -0.99 23.76
CA ALA A 249 -4.40 -2.41 23.47
C ALA A 249 -3.21 -2.77 22.58
N LEU A 250 -2.98 -1.99 21.51
CA LEU A 250 -1.78 -2.09 20.69
C LEU A 250 -0.54 -1.80 21.54
N ALA A 251 -0.48 -0.69 22.29
CA ALA A 251 0.65 -0.33 23.16
C ALA A 251 1.03 -1.41 24.20
N LYS A 252 0.11 -2.30 24.59
CA LYS A 252 0.37 -3.38 25.54
C LYS A 252 1.18 -4.54 24.94
N GLU A 253 1.12 -4.75 23.62
CA GLU A 253 2.02 -5.66 22.89
C GLU A 253 3.46 -5.11 22.77
N TYR A 254 3.73 -3.91 23.30
CA TYR A 254 4.99 -3.19 23.13
C TYR A 254 5.66 -2.74 24.45
N ARG A 255 5.34 -3.38 25.59
CA ARG A 255 6.25 -3.39 26.76
C ARG A 255 7.17 -4.61 26.71
#